data_AF-A0A0G4HKH1-F1
#
_entry.id   AF-A0A0G4HKH1-F1
#
_cell.length_a   1.000
_cell.length_b   1.000
_cell.length_c   1.000
_cell.angle_alpha   90.00
_cell.angle_beta   90.00
_cell.angle_gamma   90.00
#
_symmetry.space_group_name_H-M   'P 1'
#
loop_
_entity.id
_entity.type
_entity.pdbx_description
1 polymer ?
#
loop_
_entity_poly.entity_id
_entity_poly.type
_entity_poly.pdbx_seq_one_letter_code
_entity_poly.pdbx_strand_id
1 'polypeptide(L)'
;MCPFSVKFYKTMRKDVLPKFGDDMKLVVYNYVQTWHWTSAVMAKASIAAGQLAPSRYFDAFDVLADLREKYTEQEMTETTYSQIVEELGTALSSEPASIPKEDFIQLMDPRNDLHSNLLTEVKFHTKYGRQNSIHITPTVLINGLVDNSISSSMSAEDWSRRLEFYKAQKIPS
;
A
#
# COMPACT_ATOMS: atom_id res chain seq x y z
N MET A 1 -6.02 -5.16 -4.80
CA MET A 1 -4.78 -5.20 -3.97
C MET A 1 -4.25 -6.63 -3.97
N CYS A 2 -2.95 -6.86 -4.13
CA CYS A 2 -2.38 -8.22 -4.20
C CYS A 2 -2.53 -8.97 -2.86
N PRO A 3 -3.04 -10.22 -2.84
CA PRO A 3 -3.25 -10.96 -1.59
C PRO A 3 -1.93 -11.26 -0.85
N PHE A 4 -0.85 -11.54 -1.58
CA PHE A 4 0.47 -11.74 -0.97
C PHE A 4 1.01 -10.46 -0.33
N SER A 5 0.70 -9.30 -0.90
CA SER A 5 1.09 -8.01 -0.32
C SER A 5 0.31 -7.73 0.97
N VAL A 6 -0.99 -8.06 1.01
CA VAL A 6 -1.80 -7.97 2.24
C VAL A 6 -1.25 -8.89 3.33
N LYS A 7 -0.94 -10.14 2.99
CA LYS A 7 -0.37 -11.10 3.95
C LYS A 7 0.94 -10.58 4.54
N PHE A 8 1.88 -10.17 3.68
CA PHE A 8 3.14 -9.56 4.08
C PHE A 8 2.92 -8.34 4.99
N TYR A 9 2.07 -7.42 4.57
CA TYR A 9 1.78 -6.18 5.28
C TYR A 9 1.22 -6.45 6.69
N LYS A 10 0.29 -7.39 6.83
CA LYS A 10 -0.29 -7.76 8.13
C LYS A 10 0.78 -8.30 9.09
N THR A 11 1.68 -9.16 8.63
CA THR A 11 2.81 -9.63 9.45
C THR A 11 3.74 -8.47 9.84
N MET A 12 4.06 -7.58 8.90
CA MET A 12 4.89 -6.41 9.20
C MET A 12 4.27 -5.51 10.27
N ARG A 13 2.99 -5.19 10.14
CA ARG A 13 2.26 -4.30 11.05
C ARG A 13 2.08 -4.90 12.44
N LYS A 14 1.71 -6.18 12.50
CA LYS A 14 1.33 -6.85 13.75
C LYS A 14 2.53 -7.39 14.53
N ASP A 15 3.49 -8.00 13.82
CA ASP A 15 4.47 -8.87 14.46
C ASP A 15 5.92 -8.34 14.36
N VAL A 16 6.25 -7.57 13.32
CA VAL A 16 7.63 -7.11 13.06
C VAL A 16 7.84 -5.67 13.53
N LEU A 17 7.06 -4.72 13.02
CA LEU A 17 7.22 -3.29 13.33
C LEU A 17 7.20 -2.98 14.84
N PRO A 18 6.29 -3.59 15.66
CA PRO A 18 6.30 -3.36 17.10
C PRO A 18 7.57 -3.85 17.82
N LYS A 19 8.29 -4.83 17.26
CA LYS A 19 9.54 -5.37 17.86
C LYS A 19 10.74 -4.47 17.62
N PHE A 20 10.78 -3.78 16.47
CA PHE A 20 11.91 -2.94 16.06
C PHE A 20 11.72 -1.46 16.43
N GLY A 21 10.47 -1.01 16.61
CA GLY A 21 10.18 0.37 17.03
C GLY A 21 10.90 1.40 16.15
N ASP A 22 11.64 2.31 16.79
CA ASP A 22 12.36 3.40 16.13
C ASP A 22 13.55 2.95 15.27
N ASP A 23 14.02 1.70 15.42
CA ASP A 23 15.11 1.15 14.59
C ASP A 23 14.65 0.82 13.16
N MET A 24 13.34 0.88 12.89
CA MET A 24 12.79 0.56 11.57
C MET A 24 11.72 1.56 11.12
N LYS A 25 11.85 2.04 9.89
CA LYS A 25 10.80 2.79 9.20
C LYS A 25 10.19 1.96 8.08
N LEU A 26 8.89 1.68 8.18
CA LEU A 26 8.14 1.09 7.08
C LEU A 26 7.71 2.18 6.08
N VAL A 27 8.08 2.00 4.82
CA VAL A 27 7.65 2.86 3.70
C VAL A 27 6.94 1.99 2.68
N VAL A 28 5.73 2.39 2.28
CA VAL A 28 4.92 1.66 1.30
C VAL A 28 4.95 2.37 -0.04
N TYR A 29 5.42 1.68 -1.08
CA TYR A 29 5.27 2.12 -2.45
C TYR A 29 4.14 1.33 -3.13
N ASN A 30 3.06 2.02 -3.48
CA ASN A 30 1.91 1.43 -4.17
C ASN A 30 2.23 1.17 -5.66
N TYR A 31 2.94 0.09 -5.94
CA TYR A 31 3.29 -0.32 -7.30
C TYR A 31 2.09 -0.94 -8.01
N VAL A 32 1.55 -0.23 -9.00
CA VAL A 32 0.34 -0.64 -9.73
C VAL A 32 0.69 -1.70 -10.78
N GLN A 33 0.19 -2.92 -10.57
CA GLN A 33 0.27 -3.99 -11.55
C GLN A 33 -0.83 -3.84 -12.61
N THR A 34 -0.46 -3.81 -13.88
CA THR A 34 -1.35 -3.41 -14.98
C THR A 34 -2.39 -4.47 -15.36
N TRP A 35 -2.23 -5.70 -14.90
CA TRP A 35 -3.14 -6.83 -15.20
C TRP A 35 -4.24 -7.04 -14.15
N HIS A 36 -4.30 -6.21 -13.10
CA HIS A 36 -5.37 -6.25 -12.09
C HIS A 36 -6.03 -4.88 -11.93
N TRP A 37 -7.11 -4.63 -12.66
CA TRP A 37 -7.67 -3.26 -12.76
C TRP A 37 -8.25 -2.78 -11.42
N THR A 38 -8.95 -3.64 -10.67
CA THR A 38 -9.47 -3.28 -9.34
C THR A 38 -8.33 -2.97 -8.36
N SER A 39 -7.18 -3.65 -8.51
CA SER A 39 -6.00 -3.38 -7.71
C SER A 39 -5.42 -2.00 -7.98
N ALA A 40 -5.47 -1.52 -9.23
CA ALA A 40 -5.09 -0.15 -9.55
C ALA A 40 -6.01 0.88 -8.87
N VAL A 41 -7.32 0.60 -8.76
CA VAL A 41 -8.26 1.46 -8.03
C VAL A 41 -7.94 1.48 -6.53
N MET A 42 -7.72 0.32 -5.92
CA MET A 42 -7.34 0.20 -4.50
C MET A 42 -6.01 0.90 -4.18
N ALA A 43 -5.02 0.83 -5.08
CA ALA A 43 -3.74 1.52 -4.94
C ALA A 43 -3.89 3.05 -5.06
N LYS A 44 -4.77 3.53 -5.94
CA LYS A 44 -5.13 4.95 -5.99
C LYS A 44 -5.80 5.39 -4.69
N ALA A 45 -6.70 4.58 -4.14
CA ALA A 45 -7.38 4.88 -2.88
C ALA A 45 -6.40 5.00 -1.69
N SER A 46 -5.40 4.11 -1.58
CA SER A 46 -4.38 4.21 -0.53
C SER A 46 -3.51 5.47 -0.68
N ILE A 47 -3.12 5.82 -1.91
CA ILE A 47 -2.36 7.05 -2.18
C ILE A 47 -3.22 8.29 -1.85
N ALA A 48 -4.48 8.32 -2.27
CA ALA A 48 -5.41 9.41 -1.98
C ALA A 48 -5.58 9.62 -0.47
N ALA A 49 -5.77 8.54 0.30
CA ALA A 49 -5.82 8.61 1.76
C ALA A 49 -4.52 9.17 2.36
N GLY A 50 -3.36 8.76 1.83
CA GLY A 50 -2.07 9.30 2.25
C GLY A 50 -1.87 10.78 1.93
N GLN A 51 -2.41 11.28 0.81
CA GLN A 51 -2.36 12.70 0.46
C GLN A 51 -3.28 13.54 1.37
N LEU A 52 -4.47 13.04 1.68
CA LEU A 52 -5.46 13.75 2.48
C LEU A 52 -5.14 13.73 3.98
N ALA A 53 -4.63 12.62 4.50
CA ALA A 53 -4.29 12.46 5.90
C ALA A 53 -3.03 11.58 6.08
N PRO A 54 -1.82 12.14 5.90
CA PRO A 54 -0.57 11.40 5.97
C PRO A 54 -0.39 10.59 7.27
N SER A 55 -0.82 11.14 8.42
CA SER A 55 -0.74 10.47 9.72
C SER A 55 -1.70 9.28 9.87
N ARG A 56 -2.72 9.17 9.01
CA ARG A 56 -3.72 8.09 8.99
C ARG A 56 -3.48 7.09 7.87
N TYR A 57 -2.39 7.22 7.11
CA TYR A 57 -2.11 6.35 5.96
C TYR A 57 -2.18 4.86 6.30
N PHE A 58 -1.56 4.43 7.40
CA PHE A 58 -1.57 3.03 7.79
C PHE A 58 -2.94 2.57 8.29
N ASP A 59 -3.70 3.42 8.99
CA ASP A 59 -5.07 3.11 9.40
C ASP A 59 -5.98 2.92 8.17
N ALA A 60 -5.84 3.79 7.17
CA ALA A 60 -6.51 3.65 5.88
C ALA A 60 -6.09 2.40 5.11
N PHE A 61 -4.79 2.08 5.10
CA PHE A 61 -4.28 0.88 4.46
C PHE A 61 -4.78 -0.39 5.16
N ASP A 62 -4.90 -0.38 6.50
CA ASP A 62 -5.48 -1.48 7.29
C ASP A 62 -6.94 -1.73 6.85
N VAL A 63 -7.77 -0.68 6.74
CA VAL A 63 -9.15 -0.76 6.23
C VAL A 63 -9.19 -1.33 4.79
N LEU A 64 -8.36 -0.82 3.88
CA LEU A 64 -8.32 -1.29 2.49
C LEU A 64 -7.85 -2.75 2.38
N ALA A 65 -6.91 -3.16 3.24
CA ALA A 65 -6.41 -4.53 3.28
C ALA A 65 -7.49 -5.52 3.74
N ASP A 66 -8.35 -5.11 4.69
CA ASP A 66 -9.48 -5.92 5.15
C ASP A 66 -10.61 -6.02 4.12
N LEU A 67 -10.80 -4.98 3.30
CA LEU A 67 -11.77 -4.98 2.21
C LEU A 67 -11.32 -5.70 0.94
N ARG A 68 -10.05 -6.15 0.86
CA ARG A 68 -9.44 -6.67 -0.37
C ARG A 68 -10.26 -7.73 -1.08
N GLU A 69 -10.86 -8.66 -0.34
CA GLU A 69 -11.63 -9.78 -0.91
C GLU A 69 -12.89 -9.30 -1.65
N LYS A 70 -13.52 -8.21 -1.19
CA LYS A 70 -14.67 -7.60 -1.87
C LYS A 70 -14.25 -7.00 -3.22
N TYR A 71 -13.04 -6.45 -3.34
CA TYR A 71 -12.59 -5.73 -4.53
C TYR A 71 -11.70 -6.58 -5.46
N THR A 72 -11.95 -7.88 -5.55
CA THR A 72 -11.34 -8.71 -6.60
C THR A 72 -12.03 -8.48 -7.93
N GLU A 73 -11.35 -8.79 -9.04
CA GLU A 73 -11.94 -8.63 -10.38
C GLU A 73 -13.15 -9.54 -10.59
N GLN A 74 -13.19 -10.68 -9.88
CA GLN A 74 -14.33 -11.60 -9.87
C GLN A 74 -15.58 -10.99 -9.22
N GLU A 75 -15.41 -10.27 -8.10
CA GLU A 75 -16.52 -9.65 -7.37
C GLU A 75 -16.98 -8.32 -7.99
N MET A 76 -16.16 -7.70 -8.85
CA MET A 76 -16.38 -6.36 -9.40
C MET A 76 -16.82 -6.35 -10.87
N THR A 77 -17.31 -7.48 -11.40
CA THR A 77 -17.66 -7.63 -12.82
C THR A 77 -18.75 -6.67 -13.29
N GLU A 78 -19.67 -6.29 -12.41
CA GLU A 78 -20.80 -5.39 -12.71
C GLU A 78 -20.68 -4.02 -12.01
N THR A 79 -19.58 -3.78 -11.30
CA THR A 79 -19.40 -2.57 -10.50
C THR A 79 -18.67 -1.49 -11.29
N THR A 80 -19.27 -0.30 -11.35
CA THR A 80 -18.65 0.87 -11.98
C THR A 80 -17.56 1.49 -11.11
N TYR A 81 -16.64 2.23 -11.73
CA TYR A 81 -15.60 2.96 -11.00
C TYR A 81 -16.18 3.90 -9.93
N SER A 82 -17.23 4.66 -10.26
CA SER A 82 -17.84 5.60 -9.32
C SER A 82 -18.49 4.90 -8.12
N GLN A 83 -19.10 3.73 -8.31
CA GLN A 83 -19.61 2.91 -7.20
C GLN A 83 -18.48 2.45 -6.28
N ILE A 84 -17.36 1.98 -6.84
CA ILE A 84 -16.18 1.60 -6.04
C ILE A 84 -15.66 2.79 -5.23
N VAL A 85 -15.52 3.96 -5.85
CA VAL A 85 -15.05 5.19 -5.18
C VAL A 85 -15.98 5.61 -4.04
N GLU A 86 -17.30 5.57 -4.26
CA GLU A 86 -18.30 5.91 -3.25
C GLU A 86 -18.23 4.97 -2.03
N GLU A 87 -18.13 3.67 -2.29
CA GLU A 87 -18.02 2.66 -1.23
C GLU A 87 -16.70 2.78 -0.45
N LEU A 88 -15.57 2.93 -1.16
CA LEU A 88 -14.27 3.11 -0.52
C LEU A 88 -14.21 4.41 0.30
N GLY A 89 -14.76 5.50 -0.23
CA GLY A 89 -14.86 6.76 0.50
C GLY A 89 -15.70 6.63 1.77
N THR A 90 -16.80 5.88 1.70
CA THR A 90 -17.63 5.55 2.87
C THR A 90 -16.84 4.74 3.91
N ALA A 91 -16.17 3.67 3.49
CA ALA A 91 -15.39 2.83 4.40
C ALA A 91 -14.23 3.58 5.05
N LEU A 92 -13.51 4.41 4.29
CA LEU A 92 -12.36 5.17 4.77
C LEU A 92 -12.75 6.35 5.66
N SER A 93 -13.99 6.82 5.60
CA SER A 93 -14.47 7.93 6.43
C SER A 93 -14.75 7.57 7.88
N SER A 94 -14.80 6.28 8.19
CA SER A 94 -15.00 5.78 9.55
C SER A 94 -13.65 5.54 10.24
N GLU A 95 -13.65 5.51 11.58
CA GLU A 95 -12.49 5.07 12.36
C GLU A 95 -12.10 3.63 11.98
N PRO A 96 -10.79 3.30 11.93
CA PRO A 96 -9.67 4.13 12.36
C PRO A 96 -9.12 5.11 11.29
N ALA A 97 -9.56 4.98 10.04
CA ALA A 97 -8.99 5.72 8.92
C ALA A 97 -9.37 7.21 8.91
N SER A 98 -10.64 7.51 9.19
CA SER A 98 -11.17 8.88 9.35
C SER A 98 -10.76 9.86 8.23
N ILE A 99 -10.75 9.36 6.99
CA ILE A 99 -10.44 10.14 5.78
C ILE A 99 -11.68 10.94 5.37
N PRO A 100 -11.60 12.26 5.10
CA PRO A 100 -12.75 13.03 4.66
C PRO A 100 -13.35 12.46 3.36
N LYS A 101 -14.58 11.93 3.44
CA LYS A 101 -15.24 11.21 2.34
C LYS A 101 -15.34 12.06 1.07
N GLU A 102 -15.79 13.30 1.21
CA GLU A 102 -16.03 14.20 0.08
C GLU A 102 -14.71 14.55 -0.63
N ASP A 103 -13.68 14.91 0.13
CA ASP A 103 -12.35 15.20 -0.44
C ASP A 103 -11.75 13.97 -1.12
N PHE A 104 -11.96 12.78 -0.54
CA PHE A 104 -11.55 11.51 -1.16
C PHE A 104 -12.24 11.26 -2.50
N ILE A 105 -13.57 11.43 -2.57
CA ILE A 105 -14.33 11.24 -3.80
C ILE A 105 -13.88 12.25 -4.86
N GLN A 106 -13.73 13.52 -4.50
CA GLN A 106 -13.26 14.57 -5.40
C GLN A 106 -11.86 14.28 -5.95
N LEU A 107 -10.93 13.83 -5.10
CA LEU A 107 -9.58 13.46 -5.51
C LEU A 107 -9.55 12.21 -6.43
N MET A 108 -10.46 11.26 -6.21
CA MET A 108 -10.56 10.02 -6.98
C MET A 108 -11.33 10.18 -8.30
N ASP A 109 -12.13 11.24 -8.46
CA ASP A 109 -12.94 11.50 -9.65
C ASP A 109 -12.09 12.03 -10.82
N PRO A 110 -11.95 11.29 -11.94
CA PRO A 110 -11.16 11.73 -13.09
C PRO A 110 -11.70 12.99 -13.80
N ARG A 111 -12.91 13.44 -13.46
CA ARG A 111 -13.51 14.68 -13.97
C ARG A 111 -13.11 15.92 -13.16
N ASN A 112 -12.49 15.71 -11.99
CA ASN A 112 -12.07 16.78 -11.10
C ASN A 112 -10.58 17.13 -11.36
N ASP A 113 -10.26 18.43 -11.40
CA ASP A 113 -8.89 18.90 -11.65
C ASP A 113 -7.89 18.41 -10.59
N LEU A 114 -8.34 18.18 -9.35
CA LEU A 114 -7.52 17.64 -8.27
C LEU A 114 -7.01 16.22 -8.56
N HIS A 115 -7.68 15.46 -9.43
CA HIS A 115 -7.26 14.11 -9.81
C HIS A 115 -5.86 14.06 -10.41
N SER A 116 -5.42 15.15 -11.05
CA SER A 116 -4.07 15.28 -11.58
C SER A 116 -2.97 15.16 -10.50
N ASN A 117 -3.26 15.62 -9.28
CA ASN A 117 -2.35 15.50 -8.12
C ASN A 117 -2.22 14.03 -7.69
N LEU A 118 -3.33 13.30 -7.65
CA LEU A 118 -3.32 11.86 -7.36
C LEU A 118 -2.53 11.08 -8.42
N LEU A 119 -2.77 11.38 -9.71
CA LEU A 119 -2.05 10.72 -10.81
C LEU A 119 -0.55 11.01 -10.81
N THR A 120 -0.14 12.19 -10.35
CA THR A 120 1.28 12.54 -10.20
C THR A 120 1.96 11.63 -9.18
N GLU A 121 1.33 11.40 -8.02
CA GLU A 121 1.85 10.48 -7.01
C GLU A 121 1.84 9.02 -7.49
N VAL A 122 0.76 8.56 -8.14
CA VAL A 122 0.70 7.22 -8.73
C VAL A 122 1.86 6.98 -9.71
N LYS A 123 2.17 7.98 -10.56
CA LYS A 123 3.31 7.93 -11.47
C LYS A 123 4.63 7.86 -10.72
N PHE A 124 4.78 8.57 -9.60
CA PHE A 124 5.99 8.53 -8.79
C PHE A 124 6.20 7.16 -8.13
N HIS A 125 5.16 6.58 -7.53
CA HIS A 125 5.21 5.21 -7.00
C HIS A 125 5.55 4.18 -8.08
N THR A 126 4.96 4.32 -9.27
CA THR A 126 5.25 3.45 -10.42
C THR A 126 6.68 3.63 -10.92
N LYS A 127 7.17 4.88 -11.00
CA LYS A 127 8.54 5.20 -11.40
C LYS A 127 9.55 4.59 -10.43
N TYR A 128 9.29 4.67 -9.12
CA TYR A 128 10.14 4.05 -8.10
C TYR A 128 10.24 2.54 -8.31
N GLY A 129 9.11 1.86 -8.54
CA GLY A 129 9.11 0.43 -8.83
C GLY A 129 9.89 0.07 -10.10
N ARG A 130 9.68 0.82 -11.19
CA ARG A 130 10.39 0.64 -12.46
C ARG A 130 11.91 0.87 -12.34
N GLN A 131 12.32 1.90 -11.60
CA GLN A 131 13.74 2.20 -11.38
C GLN A 131 14.45 1.07 -10.64
N ASN A 132 13.75 0.34 -9.78
CA ASN A 132 14.27 -0.78 -9.02
C ASN A 132 13.95 -2.15 -9.66
N SER A 133 13.52 -2.17 -10.93
CA SER A 133 13.19 -3.39 -11.69
C SER A 133 12.17 -4.29 -10.99
N ILE A 134 11.22 -3.72 -10.25
CA ILE A 134 10.18 -4.48 -9.55
C ILE A 134 9.18 -5.04 -10.56
N HIS A 135 9.05 -6.36 -10.58
CA HIS A 135 8.09 -7.07 -11.44
C HIS A 135 6.90 -7.65 -10.67
N ILE A 136 7.13 -8.20 -9.48
CA ILE A 136 6.10 -8.85 -8.66
C ILE A 136 5.84 -8.05 -7.38
N THR A 137 4.69 -8.29 -6.73
CA THR A 137 4.38 -7.69 -5.42
C THR A 137 3.96 -8.78 -4.42
N PRO A 138 4.46 -8.75 -3.17
CA PRO A 138 5.36 -7.75 -2.62
C PRO A 138 6.81 -7.96 -3.09
N THR A 139 7.53 -6.87 -3.30
CA THR A 139 9.00 -6.85 -3.34
C THR A 139 9.45 -5.86 -2.27
N VAL A 140 10.42 -6.27 -1.46
CA VAL A 140 10.89 -5.49 -0.32
C VAL A 140 12.31 -5.00 -0.60
N LEU A 141 12.54 -3.73 -0.32
CA LEU A 141 13.85 -3.12 -0.33
C LEU A 141 14.23 -2.81 1.12
N ILE A 142 15.38 -3.30 1.56
CA ILE A 142 15.95 -2.98 2.87
C ILE A 142 17.16 -2.08 2.65
N ASN A 143 17.09 -0.85 3.16
CA ASN A 143 18.10 0.20 2.94
C ASN A 143 18.44 0.40 1.43
N GLY A 144 17.43 0.30 0.57
CA GLY A 144 17.56 0.46 -0.89
C GLY A 144 17.97 -0.80 -1.65
N LEU A 145 18.27 -1.91 -0.96
CA LEU A 145 18.64 -3.18 -1.59
C LEU A 145 17.42 -4.09 -1.74
N VAL A 146 17.14 -4.51 -2.98
CA VAL A 146 16.13 -5.54 -3.25
C VAL A 146 16.58 -6.86 -2.63
N ASP A 147 15.71 -7.47 -1.84
CA ASP A 147 15.98 -8.74 -1.17
C ASP A 147 15.04 -9.85 -1.65
N ASN A 148 15.53 -10.64 -2.60
CA ASN A 148 14.75 -11.72 -3.23
C ASN A 148 14.54 -12.94 -2.31
N SER A 149 15.19 -12.98 -1.15
CA SER A 149 14.94 -14.05 -0.17
C SER A 149 13.63 -13.84 0.60
N ILE A 150 13.07 -12.63 0.53
CA ILE A 150 11.86 -12.28 1.25
C ILE A 150 10.62 -12.91 0.61
N SER A 151 9.82 -13.55 1.45
CA SER A 151 8.53 -14.13 1.08
C SER A 151 7.42 -13.53 1.92
N SER A 152 6.23 -13.37 1.34
CA SER A 152 5.03 -12.95 2.06
C SER A 152 4.59 -13.91 3.17
N SER A 153 5.20 -15.11 3.23
CA SER A 153 4.91 -16.14 4.22
C SER A 153 5.99 -16.25 5.32
N MET A 154 6.98 -15.35 5.34
CA MET A 154 8.01 -15.35 6.39
C MET A 154 7.39 -15.16 7.78
N SER A 155 7.89 -15.93 8.75
CA SER A 155 7.54 -15.76 10.16
C SER A 155 8.15 -14.46 10.73
N ALA A 156 7.66 -14.03 11.88
CA ALA A 156 8.22 -12.86 12.57
C ALA A 156 9.69 -13.11 12.99
N GLU A 157 10.05 -14.36 13.29
CA GLU A 157 11.40 -14.79 13.62
C GLU A 157 12.33 -14.72 12.40
N ASP A 158 11.85 -15.15 11.23
CA ASP A 158 12.61 -15.04 9.97
C ASP A 158 12.84 -13.58 9.59
N TRP A 159 11.82 -12.74 9.76
CA TRP A 159 11.95 -11.29 9.59
C TRP A 159 12.98 -10.70 10.54
N SER A 160 12.93 -11.09 11.81
CA SER A 160 13.86 -10.58 12.83
C SER A 160 15.30 -10.94 12.47
N ARG A 161 15.56 -12.20 12.11
CA ARG A 161 16.87 -12.66 11.65
C ARG A 161 17.36 -11.87 10.44
N ARG A 162 16.46 -11.59 9.49
CA ARG A 162 16.82 -10.88 8.26
C ARG A 162 17.13 -9.41 8.53
N LEU A 163 16.32 -8.73 9.33
CA LEU A 163 16.54 -7.32 9.69
C LEU A 163 17.80 -7.13 10.55
N GLU A 164 18.07 -8.03 11.51
CA GLU A 164 19.32 -8.01 12.29
C GLU A 164 20.56 -8.18 11.41
N PHE A 165 20.48 -9.04 10.37
CA PHE A 165 21.55 -9.15 9.39
C PHE A 165 21.83 -7.81 8.69
N TYR A 166 20.80 -7.06 8.28
CA TYR A 166 20.97 -5.75 7.66
C TYR A 166 21.46 -4.68 8.66
N LYS A 167 20.97 -4.71 9.90
CA LYS A 167 21.39 -3.79 10.97
C LYS A 167 22.87 -3.96 11.34
N ALA A 168 23.39 -5.19 11.25
CA ALA A 168 24.79 -5.50 11.54
C ALA A 168 25.76 -5.04 10.43
N GLN A 169 25.27 -4.60 9.26
CA GLN A 169 26.14 -4.14 8.18
C GLN A 169 26.79 -2.81 8.53
N LYS A 170 28.13 -2.76 8.43
CA LYS A 170 28.92 -1.56 8.70
C LYS A 170 28.98 -0.67 7.46
N ILE A 171 27.82 -0.11 7.07
CA ILE A 171 27.75 0.87 5.99
C ILE A 171 28.38 2.17 6.52
N PRO A 172 29.44 2.70 5.90
CA PRO A 172 30.01 3.99 6.32
C PRO A 172 28.95 5.08 6.18
N SER A 173 28.74 5.86 7.25
CA SER A 173 27.86 7.02 7.28
C SER A 173 28.60 8.28 6.87
#